data_AF-A0A251UII8-F1
#
_entry.id   AF-A0A251UII8-F1
#
_cell.length_a   1.000
_cell.length_b   1.000
_cell.length_c   1.000
_cell.angle_alpha   90.00
_cell.angle_beta   90.00
_cell.angle_gamma   90.00
#
_symmetry.space_group_name_H-M   'P 1'
#
loop_
_entity.id
_entity.type
_entity.pdbx_description
1 polymer ?
#
loop_
_entity_poly.entity_id
_entity_poly.type
_entity_poly.pdbx_seq_one_letter_code
_entity_poly.pdbx_strand_id
1 'polypeptide(L)'
;MHAQVGTVRDAELGVKIVEERARFDKNPKEFRDTYKADQEKLQEQISSARSRLSSVQIDHELRVKISKVCAELNVDVLRGDIVTNRAVKALAALKGRDQVTAEDIAVVIPNCLRHRLRKDSLESIDSGVLVIEKFSEVFS
;
A
#
# COMPACT_ATOMS: atom_id res chain seq x y z
N MET A 1 0.05 -2.18 10.07
CA MET A 1 0.17 -1.53 8.75
C MET A 1 0.16 -0.04 9.02
N HIS A 2 1.11 0.68 8.45
CA HIS A 2 1.29 2.11 8.67
C HIS A 2 0.94 2.84 7.38
N ALA A 3 0.31 4.00 7.49
CA ALA A 3 0.08 4.92 6.39
C ALA A 3 0.63 6.28 6.79
N GLN A 4 1.55 6.83 5.98
CA GLN A 4 2.03 8.19 6.17
C GLN A 4 1.20 9.12 5.27
N VAL A 5 0.59 10.14 5.87
CA VAL A 5 -0.13 11.18 5.13
C VAL A 5 0.73 12.43 5.14
N GLY A 6 1.16 12.86 3.96
CA GLY A 6 1.89 14.11 3.77
C GLY A 6 0.98 15.19 3.20
N THR A 7 1.25 16.45 3.53
CA THR A 7 0.61 17.59 2.88
C THR A 7 1.07 17.69 1.43
N VAL A 8 0.13 17.93 0.52
CA VAL A 8 0.43 18.17 -0.89
C VAL A 8 1.29 19.44 -1.01
N ARG A 9 2.43 19.33 -1.70
CA ARG A 9 3.37 20.44 -1.92
C ARG A 9 3.26 21.07 -3.31
N ASP A 10 2.54 20.40 -4.21
CA ASP A 10 2.25 20.91 -5.55
C ASP A 10 1.18 21.99 -5.47
N ALA A 11 1.49 23.17 -6.01
CA ALA A 11 0.62 24.33 -5.88
C ALA A 11 -0.69 24.18 -6.66
N GLU A 12 -0.65 23.59 -7.86
CA GLU A 12 -1.83 23.39 -8.70
C GLU A 12 -2.80 22.39 -8.06
N LEU A 13 -2.28 21.28 -7.55
CA LEU A 13 -3.07 20.32 -6.76
C LEU A 13 -3.60 20.96 -5.47
N GLY A 14 -2.81 21.82 -4.82
CA GLY A 14 -3.24 22.57 -3.64
C GLY A 14 -4.46 23.44 -3.92
N VAL A 15 -4.43 24.23 -5.00
CA VAL A 15 -5.57 25.05 -5.46
C VAL A 15 -6.77 24.15 -5.77
N LYS A 16 -6.57 23.07 -6.52
CA LYS A 16 -7.63 22.13 -6.86
C LYS A 16 -8.33 21.54 -5.64
N ILE A 17 -7.58 21.18 -4.58
CA ILE A 17 -8.16 20.66 -3.34
C ILE A 17 -9.07 21.70 -2.67
N VAL A 18 -8.63 22.96 -2.61
CA VAL A 18 -9.40 24.06 -2.03
C VAL A 18 -10.67 24.32 -2.85
N GLU A 19 -10.57 24.31 -4.17
CA GLU A 19 -11.72 24.47 -5.07
C GLU A 19 -12.73 23.32 -4.93
N GLU A 20 -12.27 22.07 -4.94
CA GLU A 20 -13.13 20.89 -4.73
C GLU A 20 -13.83 20.95 -3.37
N ARG A 21 -13.12 21.41 -2.32
CA ARG A 21 -13.73 21.61 -1.00
C ARG A 21 -14.83 22.67 -1.03
N ALA A 22 -14.59 23.82 -1.65
CA ALA A 22 -15.58 24.88 -1.79
C ALA A 22 -16.80 24.44 -2.62
N ARG A 23 -16.58 23.65 -3.69
CA ARG A 23 -17.66 23.04 -4.49
C ARG A 23 -18.54 22.13 -3.63
N PHE A 24 -17.93 21.27 -2.81
CA PHE A 24 -18.66 20.41 -1.89
C PHE A 24 -19.46 21.22 -0.86
N ASP A 25 -18.85 22.23 -0.23
CA ASP A 25 -19.53 23.04 0.80
C ASP A 25 -20.72 23.84 0.24
N LYS A 26 -20.64 24.27 -1.03
CA LYS A 26 -21.73 24.98 -1.72
C LYS A 26 -22.91 24.07 -2.05
N ASN A 27 -22.66 22.88 -2.61
CA ASN A 27 -23.71 21.91 -2.95
C ASN A 27 -23.23 20.46 -2.79
N PRO A 28 -23.37 19.88 -1.59
CA PRO A 28 -22.89 18.53 -1.31
C PRO A 28 -23.57 17.44 -2.16
N LYS A 29 -24.83 17.67 -2.59
CA LYS A 29 -25.59 16.67 -3.34
C LYS A 29 -25.06 16.54 -4.77
N GLU A 30 -24.96 17.66 -5.47
CA GLU A 30 -24.43 17.73 -6.84
C GLU A 30 -22.96 17.28 -6.90
N PHE A 31 -22.15 17.64 -5.90
CA PHE A 31 -20.77 17.16 -5.80
C PHE A 31 -20.73 15.63 -5.73
N ARG A 32 -21.54 15.00 -4.86
CA ARG A 32 -21.60 13.53 -4.78
C ARG A 32 -22.09 12.89 -6.07
N ASP A 33 -23.08 13.49 -6.71
CA ASP A 33 -23.61 12.99 -8.00
C ASP A 33 -22.51 13.01 -9.08
N THR A 34 -21.59 13.99 -9.05
CA THR A 34 -20.44 14.07 -9.97
C THR A 34 -19.47 12.89 -9.84
N TYR A 35 -19.28 12.35 -8.63
CA TYR A 35 -18.36 11.24 -8.37
C TYR A 35 -19.06 9.88 -8.23
N LYS A 36 -20.37 9.81 -8.47
CA LYS A 36 -21.17 8.60 -8.23
C LYS A 36 -20.65 7.39 -9.02
N ALA A 37 -20.37 7.57 -10.31
CA ALA A 37 -19.86 6.49 -11.16
C ALA A 37 -18.50 5.95 -10.68
N ASP A 38 -17.59 6.83 -10.23
CA ASP A 38 -16.30 6.42 -9.69
C ASP A 38 -16.44 5.68 -8.35
N GLN A 39 -17.37 6.10 -7.49
CA GLN A 39 -17.70 5.41 -6.24
C GLN A 39 -18.27 4.01 -6.50
N GLU A 40 -19.21 3.88 -7.44
CA GLU A 40 -19.80 2.60 -7.84
C GLU A 40 -18.74 1.65 -8.39
N LYS A 41 -17.86 2.16 -9.28
CA LYS A 41 -16.73 1.40 -9.82
C LYS A 41 -15.78 0.91 -8.73
N LEU A 42 -15.44 1.78 -7.77
CA LEU A 42 -14.58 1.39 -6.64
C LEU A 42 -15.27 0.36 -5.73
N GLN A 43 -16.57 0.50 -5.49
CA GLN A 43 -17.36 -0.45 -4.70
C GLN A 43 -17.38 -1.85 -5.36
N GLU A 44 -17.60 -1.90 -6.66
CA GLU A 44 -17.54 -3.14 -7.44
C GLU A 44 -16.15 -3.77 -7.40
N GLN A 45 -15.11 -2.95 -7.59
CA GLN A 45 -13.72 -3.40 -7.53
C GLN A 45 -13.39 -4.03 -6.16
N ILE A 46 -13.78 -3.39 -5.05
CA ILE A 46 -13.57 -3.92 -3.69
C ILE A 46 -14.36 -5.22 -3.48
N SER A 47 -15.61 -5.27 -3.93
CA SER A 47 -16.48 -6.44 -3.76
C SER A 47 -15.93 -7.65 -4.53
N SER A 48 -15.49 -7.44 -5.77
CA SER A 48 -14.83 -8.46 -6.60
C SER A 48 -13.49 -8.92 -6.03
N ALA A 49 -12.69 -7.99 -5.49
CA ALA A 49 -11.44 -8.34 -4.83
C ALA A 49 -11.65 -9.25 -3.61
N ARG A 50 -12.68 -8.95 -2.79
CA ARG A 50 -13.01 -9.75 -1.60
C ARG A 50 -13.44 -11.17 -1.97
N SER A 51 -14.23 -11.35 -3.03
CA SER A 51 -14.67 -12.69 -3.46
C SER A 51 -13.52 -13.53 -4.04
N ARG A 52 -12.55 -12.89 -4.70
CA ARG A 52 -11.41 -13.56 -5.34
C ARG A 52 -10.20 -13.77 -4.43
N LEU A 53 -10.13 -13.12 -3.27
CA LEU A 53 -8.94 -13.12 -2.42
C LEU A 53 -8.40 -14.53 -2.08
N SER A 54 -9.30 -15.50 -1.90
CA SER A 54 -8.93 -16.88 -1.58
C SER A 54 -8.21 -17.61 -2.71
N SER A 55 -8.45 -17.22 -3.97
CA SER A 55 -7.80 -17.85 -5.14
C SER A 55 -6.44 -17.24 -5.46
N VAL A 56 -6.09 -16.08 -4.89
CA VAL A 56 -4.83 -15.39 -5.19
C VAL A 56 -3.62 -16.17 -4.65
N GLN A 57 -2.65 -16.42 -5.52
CA GLN A 57 -1.43 -17.15 -5.21
C GLN A 57 -0.21 -16.23 -5.12
N ILE A 58 0.80 -16.70 -4.38
CA ILE A 58 2.13 -16.11 -4.32
C ILE A 58 3.11 -17.23 -4.59
N ASP A 59 3.96 -17.05 -5.60
CA ASP A 59 5.03 -17.98 -5.91
C ASP A 59 5.94 -18.21 -4.71
N HIS A 60 6.47 -19.43 -4.61
CA HIS A 60 7.33 -19.80 -3.49
C HIS A 60 8.56 -18.89 -3.41
N GLU A 61 9.17 -18.55 -4.55
CA GLU A 61 10.33 -17.64 -4.61
C GLU A 61 10.01 -16.26 -4.05
N LEU A 62 8.87 -15.68 -4.40
CA LEU A 62 8.43 -14.39 -3.87
C LEU A 62 8.20 -14.44 -2.35
N ARG A 63 7.66 -15.56 -1.83
CA ARG A 63 7.50 -15.75 -0.38
C ARG A 63 8.84 -15.81 0.34
N VAL A 64 9.83 -16.50 -0.23
CA VAL A 64 11.19 -16.56 0.30
C VAL A 64 11.83 -15.18 0.28
N LYS A 65 11.71 -14.43 -0.82
CA LYS A 65 12.23 -13.05 -0.92
C LYS A 65 11.58 -12.09 0.09
N ILE A 66 10.26 -12.17 0.30
CA ILE A 66 9.58 -11.41 1.38
C ILE A 66 10.20 -11.71 2.74
N SER A 67 10.44 -13.00 3.03
CA SER A 67 11.01 -13.41 4.31
C SER A 67 12.46 -12.95 4.47
N LYS A 68 13.25 -13.00 3.39
CA LYS A 68 14.62 -12.47 3.35
C LYS A 68 14.65 -10.97 3.67
N VAL A 69 13.75 -10.17 3.10
CA VAL A 69 13.64 -8.73 3.45
C VAL A 69 13.31 -8.54 4.94
N CYS A 70 12.38 -9.31 5.49
CA CYS A 70 12.02 -9.22 6.92
C CYS A 70 13.21 -9.58 7.83
N ALA A 71 14.00 -10.59 7.45
CA ALA A 71 15.20 -11.01 8.16
C ALA A 71 16.31 -9.95 8.11
N GLU A 72 16.60 -9.39 6.93
CA GLU A 72 17.63 -8.35 6.78
C GLU A 72 17.30 -7.05 7.51
N LEU A 73 16.01 -6.74 7.68
CA LEU A 73 15.52 -5.60 8.45
C LEU A 73 15.46 -5.87 9.97
N ASN A 74 15.90 -7.04 10.45
CA ASN A 74 15.84 -7.45 11.85
C ASN A 74 14.43 -7.26 12.47
N VAL A 75 13.38 -7.52 11.68
CA VAL A 75 12.00 -7.43 12.16
C VAL A 75 11.73 -8.62 13.07
N ASP A 76 11.58 -8.37 14.38
CA ASP A 76 11.27 -9.43 15.32
C ASP A 76 9.89 -10.04 15.01
N VAL A 77 9.85 -11.37 15.04
CA VAL A 77 8.64 -12.20 14.87
C VAL A 77 8.10 -12.23 13.44
N LEU A 78 7.59 -13.41 13.02
CA LEU A 78 6.99 -13.70 11.71
C LEU A 78 5.75 -12.85 11.35
N ARG A 79 5.40 -11.86 12.17
CA ARG A 79 4.24 -11.00 11.92
C ARG A 79 4.48 -10.06 10.74
N GLY A 80 5.73 -9.67 10.47
CA GLY A 80 6.11 -8.95 9.26
C GLY A 80 5.75 -9.75 8.01
N ASP A 81 6.26 -10.98 7.92
CA ASP A 81 6.01 -11.92 6.83
C ASP A 81 4.52 -12.15 6.59
N ILE A 82 3.77 -12.49 7.65
CA ILE A 82 2.33 -12.81 7.55
C ILE A 82 1.55 -11.60 7.02
N VAL A 83 1.84 -10.40 7.50
CA VAL A 83 1.12 -9.19 7.08
C VAL A 83 1.47 -8.82 5.64
N THR A 84 2.75 -8.88 5.25
CA THR A 84 3.17 -8.60 3.87
C THR A 84 2.53 -9.57 2.88
N ASN A 85 2.51 -10.88 3.19
CA ASN A 85 1.85 -11.89 2.35
C ASN A 85 0.33 -11.64 2.20
N ARG A 86 -0.35 -11.26 3.29
CA ARG A 86 -1.79 -10.94 3.22
C ARG A 86 -2.06 -9.66 2.44
N ALA A 87 -1.23 -8.63 2.65
CA ALA A 87 -1.37 -7.33 1.99
C ALA A 87 -1.15 -7.45 0.48
N VAL A 88 -0.13 -8.20 0.06
CA VAL A 88 0.17 -8.34 -1.37
C VAL A 88 -0.91 -9.15 -2.10
N LYS A 89 -1.47 -10.19 -1.48
CA LYS A 89 -2.65 -10.89 -2.03
C LYS A 89 -3.85 -9.97 -2.19
N ALA A 90 -4.10 -9.13 -1.19
CA ALA A 90 -5.18 -8.15 -1.24
C ALA A 90 -4.99 -7.13 -2.36
N LEU A 91 -3.76 -6.67 -2.60
CA LEU A 91 -3.45 -5.75 -3.70
C LEU A 91 -3.62 -6.41 -5.08
N ALA A 92 -3.13 -7.63 -5.26
CA ALA A 92 -3.32 -8.38 -6.50
C ALA A 92 -4.82 -8.64 -6.77
N ALA A 93 -5.59 -9.04 -5.75
CA ALA A 93 -7.04 -9.19 -5.85
C ALA A 93 -7.74 -7.88 -6.23
N LEU A 94 -7.34 -6.76 -5.61
CA LEU A 94 -7.87 -5.42 -5.90
C LEU A 94 -7.57 -4.98 -7.33
N LYS A 95 -6.41 -5.37 -7.86
CA LYS A 95 -6.03 -5.17 -9.27
C LYS A 95 -6.66 -6.19 -10.23
N GLY A 96 -7.53 -7.07 -9.75
CA GLY A 96 -8.21 -8.08 -10.56
C GLY A 96 -7.31 -9.22 -11.04
N ARG A 97 -6.17 -9.44 -10.39
CA ARG A 97 -5.23 -10.53 -10.71
C ARG A 97 -5.33 -11.66 -9.67
N ASP A 98 -4.96 -12.86 -10.11
CA ASP A 98 -4.86 -14.08 -9.30
C ASP A 98 -3.42 -14.44 -8.92
N GLN A 99 -2.43 -13.80 -9.56
CA GLN A 99 -1.01 -13.96 -9.26
C GLN A 99 -0.40 -12.66 -8.76
N VAL A 100 0.37 -12.77 -7.68
CA VAL A 100 1.15 -11.67 -7.10
C VAL A 100 2.43 -11.45 -7.91
N THR A 101 2.77 -10.18 -8.15
CA THR A 101 4.03 -9.80 -8.81
C THR A 101 4.99 -9.11 -7.83
N ALA A 102 6.26 -8.95 -8.22
CA ALA A 102 7.24 -8.21 -7.44
C ALA A 102 6.83 -6.75 -7.22
N GLU A 103 6.19 -6.13 -8.22
CA GLU A 103 5.70 -4.74 -8.15
C GLU A 103 4.58 -4.60 -7.10
N ASP A 104 3.75 -5.62 -6.90
CA ASP A 104 2.77 -5.59 -5.82
C ASP A 104 3.43 -5.58 -4.45
N ILE A 105 4.50 -6.38 -4.30
CA ILE A 105 5.27 -6.45 -3.05
C ILE A 105 5.91 -5.08 -2.79
N ALA A 106 6.53 -4.48 -3.80
CA ALA A 106 7.14 -3.15 -3.72
C ALA A 106 6.17 -2.08 -3.18
N VAL A 107 4.91 -2.12 -3.63
CA VAL A 107 3.87 -1.15 -3.20
C VAL A 107 3.47 -1.33 -1.74
N VAL A 108 3.36 -2.58 -1.25
CA VAL A 108 2.83 -2.84 0.11
C VAL A 108 3.88 -2.94 1.19
N ILE A 109 5.12 -3.34 0.84
CA ILE A 109 6.13 -3.70 1.83
C ILE A 109 6.55 -2.54 2.75
N PRO A 110 6.68 -1.27 2.31
CA PRO A 110 7.01 -0.16 3.21
C PRO A 110 5.90 0.07 4.25
N ASN A 111 4.64 -0.04 3.83
CA ASN A 111 3.48 0.10 4.72
C ASN A 111 3.37 -1.07 5.72
N CYS A 112 3.89 -2.25 5.37
CA CYS A 112 3.87 -3.43 6.22
C CYS A 112 5.00 -3.44 7.25
N LEU A 113 6.18 -2.92 6.91
CA LEU A 113 7.40 -3.11 7.71
C LEU A 113 7.91 -1.85 8.41
N ARG A 114 7.72 -0.64 7.87
CA ARG A 114 8.32 0.60 8.42
C ARG A 114 8.18 0.78 9.93
N HIS A 115 6.99 0.49 10.46
CA HIS A 115 6.63 0.63 11.89
C HIS A 115 7.07 -0.56 12.75
N ARG A 116 7.77 -1.54 12.16
CA ARG A 116 8.30 -2.74 12.80
C ARG A 116 9.82 -2.70 12.93
N LEU A 117 10.48 -1.74 12.28
CA LEU A 117 11.92 -1.54 12.42
C LEU A 117 12.21 -1.03 13.83
N ARG A 118 13.23 -1.60 14.47
CA ARG A 118 13.82 -1.01 15.66
C ARG A 118 14.63 0.20 15.23
N LYS A 119 14.19 1.39 15.62
CA LYS A 119 14.90 2.62 15.30
C LYS A 119 16.11 2.76 16.23
N ASP A 120 17.32 2.80 15.68
CA ASP A 120 18.49 3.24 16.45
C ASP A 120 18.39 4.76 16.66
N SER A 121 18.64 5.21 17.89
CA SER A 121 18.70 6.62 18.26
C SER A 121 19.68 7.45 17.42
N LEU A 122 20.69 6.82 16.84
CA LEU A 122 21.70 7.45 15.98
C LEU A 122 21.34 7.42 14.49
N GLU A 123 20.27 6.71 14.11
CA GLU A 123 19.87 6.53 12.72
C GLU A 123 19.09 7.73 12.19
N SER A 124 19.65 8.39 11.18
CA SER A 124 19.06 9.57 10.52
C SER A 124 18.14 9.20 9.35
N ILE A 125 18.19 7.96 8.88
CA ILE A 125 17.43 7.49 7.72
C ILE A 125 15.97 7.25 8.10
N ASP A 126 15.06 7.64 7.22
CA ASP A 126 13.66 7.31 7.39
C ASP A 126 13.44 5.80 7.24
N SER A 127 12.78 5.19 8.22
CA SER A 127 12.52 3.74 8.24
C SER A 127 11.77 3.24 6.99
N GLY A 128 11.01 4.08 6.29
CA GLY A 128 10.35 3.71 5.04
C GLY A 128 11.32 3.61 3.87
N VAL A 129 12.31 4.50 3.81
CA VAL A 129 13.38 4.48 2.81
C VAL A 129 14.24 3.23 3.00
N LEU A 130 14.63 2.92 4.24
CA LEU A 130 15.40 1.72 4.55
C LEU A 130 14.70 0.43 4.09
N VAL A 131 13.37 0.34 4.25
CA VAL A 131 12.60 -0.81 3.76
C VAL A 131 12.65 -0.92 2.24
N ILE A 132 12.57 0.20 1.51
CA ILE A 132 12.61 0.24 0.04
C ILE A 132 14.00 -0.15 -0.47
N GLU A 133 15.07 0.32 0.18
CA GLU A 133 16.44 -0.06 -0.14
C GLU A 133 16.64 -1.57 0.03
N LYS A 134 16.26 -2.14 1.18
CA LYS A 134 16.37 -3.58 1.42
C LYS A 134 15.48 -4.43 0.51
N PHE A 135 14.28 -3.94 0.18
CA PHE A 135 13.47 -4.58 -0.84
C PHE A 135 14.21 -4.62 -2.19
N SER A 136 14.82 -3.51 -2.61
CA SER A 136 15.50 -3.42 -3.91
C SER A 136 16.75 -4.31 -3.96
N GLU A 137 17.51 -4.42 -2.86
CA GLU A 137 18.65 -5.35 -2.75
C GLU A 137 18.20 -6.81 -2.93
N VAL A 138 17.12 -7.23 -2.26
CA VAL A 138 16.63 -8.62 -2.28
C VAL A 138 15.92 -9.01 -3.58
N PHE A 139 15.25 -8.06 -4.22
CA PHE A 139 14.45 -8.29 -5.43
C PHE A 139 15.17 -7.89 -6.74
N SER A 140 16.43 -7.48 -6.66
CA SER A 140 17.33 -7.29 -7.81
C SER A 140 17.66 -8.60 -8.55
#